data_AF-A0A447U9L4-F1
#
_entry.id   AF-A0A447U9L4-F1
#
_cell.length_a   1.000
_cell.length_b   1.000
_cell.length_c   1.000
_cell.angle_alpha   90.00
_cell.angle_beta   90.00
_cell.angle_gamma   90.00
#
_symmetry.space_group_name_H-M   'P 1'
#
loop_
_entity.id
_entity.type
_entity.pdbx_description
1 polymer ?
#
loop_
_entity_poly.entity_id
_entity_poly.type
_entity_poly.pdbx_seq_one_letter_code
_entity_poly.pdbx_strand_id
1 'polypeptide(L)' 'MGAGGASGTGDAANLLKPALARGTLRTIGATTWSEYKRHIEKDPALTRRFQVLQIAEPEEIPAMEMVRGLVDTLEKTP' A
#
# COMPACT_ATOMS: atom_id res chain seq x y z
N MET A 1 2.93 -12.44 16.45
CA MET A 1 4.38 -12.72 16.63
C MET A 1 4.85 -13.46 15.39
N GLY A 2 5.86 -12.90 14.68
CA GLY A 2 6.32 -13.30 13.34
C GLY A 2 5.68 -12.42 12.26
N ALA A 3 6.37 -11.58 11.49
CA ALA A 3 7.79 -11.40 11.22
C ALA A 3 8.14 -9.90 11.02
N GLY A 4 9.34 -9.48 11.44
CA GLY A 4 10.04 -8.37 10.78
C GLY A 4 10.05 -6.99 11.47
N GLY A 5 10.18 -6.93 12.79
CA GLY A 5 10.68 -5.71 13.44
C GLY A 5 12.18 -5.50 13.19
N ALA A 6 12.52 -4.34 12.62
CA ALA A 6 13.71 -3.54 12.93
C ALA A 6 15.12 -3.86 12.33
N SER A 7 15.27 -4.55 11.20
CA SER A 7 16.60 -4.67 10.55
C SER A 7 16.60 -4.68 9.02
N GLY A 8 15.77 -3.85 8.37
CA GLY A 8 15.83 -3.71 6.90
C GLY A 8 14.93 -2.65 6.27
N THR A 9 13.89 -2.18 6.98
CA THR A 9 12.93 -1.21 6.43
C THR A 9 13.54 0.18 6.20
N GLY A 10 14.47 0.61 7.05
CA GLY A 10 15.19 1.88 6.87
C GLY A 10 16.16 1.86 5.68
N ASP A 11 16.77 0.72 5.40
CA ASP A 11 17.74 0.57 4.30
C ASP A 11 17.03 0.52 2.94
N ALA A 12 15.90 -0.20 2.85
CA ALA A 12 15.09 -0.28 1.64
C ALA A 12 14.61 1.10 1.15
N ALA A 13 14.18 2.00 2.05
CA ALA A 13 13.74 3.34 1.66
C ALA A 13 14.87 4.16 1.02
N ASN A 14 16.09 4.07 1.56
CA ASN A 14 17.25 4.76 1.03
C ASN A 14 17.68 4.21 -0.34
N LEU A 15 17.50 2.91 -0.57
CA LEU A 15 17.75 2.28 -1.86
C LEU A 15 16.72 2.69 -2.93
N LEU A 16 15.45 2.87 -2.54
CA LEU A 16 14.36 3.20 -3.48
C LEU A 16 14.31 4.68 -3.87
N LYS A 17 14.69 5.59 -2.95
CA LYS A 17 14.65 7.06 -3.18
C LYS A 17 15.33 7.51 -4.49
N PRO A 18 16.56 7.06 -4.83
CA PRO A 18 17.20 7.46 -6.08
C PRO A 18 16.45 6.99 -7.34
N ALA A 19 15.91 5.77 -7.33
CA ALA A 19 15.17 5.21 -8.47
C ALA A 19 13.83 5.94 -8.67
N LEU A 20 13.13 6.26 -7.58
CA LEU A 20 11.89 7.06 -7.60
C LEU A 20 12.17 8.50 -8.09
N ALA A 21 13.27 9.11 -7.64
CA ALA A 21 13.64 10.47 -8.05
C ALA A 21 13.98 10.58 -9.55
N ARG A 22 14.65 9.55 -10.10
CA ARG A 22 14.98 9.47 -11.53
C ARG A 22 13.80 9.02 -12.41
N GLY A 23 12.70 8.56 -11.82
CA GLY A 23 11.55 8.03 -12.55
C GLY A 23 11.81 6.68 -13.25
N THR A 24 12.89 6.00 -12.90
CA THR A 24 13.25 4.67 -13.46
C THR A 24 12.47 3.54 -12.82
N LEU A 25 11.73 3.83 -11.74
CA LEU A 25 10.87 2.89 -11.03
C LEU A 25 9.47 3.50 -10.89
N ARG A 26 8.46 2.77 -11.33
CA ARG A 26 7.03 3.07 -11.10
C ARG A 26 6.49 2.04 -10.12
N THR A 27 5.88 2.50 -9.04
CA THR A 27 5.39 1.63 -7.97
C THR A 27 4.02 2.07 -7.49
N ILE A 28 3.24 1.09 -7.03
CA ILE A 28 2.02 1.30 -6.26
C ILE A 28 2.31 0.76 -4.86
N GLY A 29 2.13 1.60 -3.85
CA GLY A 29 2.24 1.21 -2.44
C GLY A 29 0.86 1.05 -1.83
N ALA A 30 0.72 0.09 -0.92
CA ALA A 30 -0.46 -0.06 -0.07
C ALA A 30 -0.02 0.02 1.39
N THR A 31 -0.71 0.85 2.18
CA THR A 31 -0.36 1.12 3.57
C THR A 31 -1.60 1.53 4.34
N THR A 32 -1.59 1.35 5.66
CA THR A 32 -2.60 1.99 6.51
C THR A 32 -2.35 3.49 6.63
N TRP A 33 -3.36 4.25 7.05
CA TRP A 33 -3.23 5.69 7.28
C TRP A 33 -2.19 6.03 8.36
N SER A 34 -2.15 5.24 9.43
CA SER A 34 -1.20 5.42 10.54
C SER A 34 0.26 5.25 10.08
N GLU A 35 0.52 4.27 9.23
CA GLU A 35 1.84 4.03 8.65
C GLU A 35 2.22 5.10 7.62
N TYR A 36 1.27 5.54 6.79
CA TYR A 36 1.48 6.66 5.86
C TYR A 36 1.95 7.91 6.61
N LYS A 37 1.22 8.31 7.67
CA LYS A 37 1.57 9.47 8.51
C LYS A 37 2.93 9.31 9.18
N ARG A 38 3.27 8.09 9.60
CA ARG A 38 4.53 7.82 10.31
C ARG A 38 5.74 7.80 9.37
N HIS A 39 5.61 7.25 8.17
CA HIS A 39 6.74 6.86 7.33
C HIS A 39 6.83 7.59 5.98
N ILE A 40 5.72 8.05 5.41
CA ILE A 40 5.69 8.70 4.09
C ILE A 40 5.50 10.21 4.24
N GLU A 41 4.47 10.64 4.99
CA GLU A 41 4.11 12.06 5.13
C GLU A 41 5.26 12.90 5.71
N LYS A 42 6.05 12.32 6.61
CA LYS A 42 7.20 12.98 7.25
C LYS A 42 8.41 13.16 6.33
N ASP A 43 8.46 12.48 5.17
CA ASP A 43 9.59 12.54 4.25
C ASP A 43 9.24 13.36 2.99
N PRO A 44 9.77 14.59 2.85
CA PRO A 44 9.48 15.46 1.71
C PRO A 44 9.86 14.89 0.34
N ALA A 45 10.81 13.96 0.27
CA ALA A 45 11.19 13.32 -0.98
C ALA A 45 10.12 12.31 -1.43
N LEU A 46 9.51 11.59 -0.48
CA LEU A 46 8.48 10.61 -0.77
C LEU A 46 7.14 11.28 -1.08
N THR A 47 6.74 12.32 -0.32
CA THR A 47 5.48 13.05 -0.57
C THR A 47 5.43 13.75 -1.92
N ARG A 48 6.57 14.10 -2.51
CA ARG A 48 6.65 14.65 -3.88
C ARG A 48 6.57 13.59 -4.99
N ARG A 49 6.79 12.31 -4.66
CA ARG A 49 6.88 11.21 -5.65
C ARG A 49 5.69 10.28 -5.61
N PHE A 50 5.03 10.16 -4.45
CA PHE A 50 3.79 9.41 -4.32
C PHE A 50 2.58 10.35 -4.36
N GLN A 51 1.58 9.97 -5.14
CA GLN A 51 0.24 10.53 -5.03
C GLN A 51 -0.53 9.70 -4.00
N VAL A 52 -1.12 10.36 -3.01
CA VAL A 52 -1.99 9.69 -2.04
C VAL A 52 -3.37 9.48 -2.67
N LEU A 53 -3.81 8.23 -2.66
CA LEU A 53 -5.19 7.85 -2.98
C LEU A 53 -5.80 7.23 -1.74
N GLN A 54 -6.78 7.91 -1.14
CA GLN A 54 -7.51 7.37 0.00
C GLN A 54 -8.49 6.30 -0.49
N ILE A 55 -8.35 5.10 0.04
CA ILE A 55 -9.29 4.00 -0.21
C ILE A 55 -10.18 3.92 1.03
N ALA A 56 -11.41 4.41 0.88
CA ALA A 56 -12.42 4.29 1.92
C ALA A 56 -12.95 2.85 1.97
N GLU A 57 -13.46 2.47 3.13
CA GLU A 57 -14.25 1.24 3.26
C GLU A 57 -15.46 1.33 2.32
N PRO A 58 -15.81 0.25 1.59
CA PRO A 58 -16.99 0.25 0.77
C PRO A 58 -18.25 0.35 1.64
N GLU A 59 -19.23 1.11 1.16
CA GLU A 59 -20.57 1.11 1.72
C GLU A 59 -21.22 -0.28 1.59
N GLU A 60 -22.25 -0.53 2.39
CA GLU A 60 -22.87 -1.86 2.54
C GLU A 60 -23.31 -2.49 1.20
N ILE A 61 -23.95 -1.70 0.31
CA ILE A 61 -24.45 -2.19 -0.97
C ILE A 61 -23.27 -2.62 -1.89
N PRO A 62 -22.28 -1.75 -2.20
CA PRO A 62 -21.09 -2.17 -2.93
C PRO A 62 -20.34 -3.35 -2.28
N ALA A 63 -20.23 -3.38 -0.94
CA ALA A 63 -19.56 -4.46 -0.23
C ALA A 63 -20.26 -5.80 -0.45
N MET A 64 -21.60 -5.82 -0.38
CA MET A 64 -22.40 -7.01 -0.67
C MET A 64 -22.23 -7.47 -2.12
N GLU A 65 -22.19 -6.54 -3.09
CA GLU A 65 -21.95 -6.87 -4.50
C GLU A 65 -20.55 -7.46 -4.72
N MET A 66 -19.52 -6.88 -4.10
CA MET A 66 -18.15 -7.40 -4.16
C MET A 66 -18.08 -8.84 -3.64
N VAL A 67 -18.69 -9.12 -2.48
CA VAL A 67 -18.69 -10.49 -1.90
C VAL A 67 -19.48 -11.46 -2.77
N ARG A 68 -20.65 -11.06 -3.28
CA ARG A 68 -21.43 -11.90 -4.23
C ARG A 68 -20.63 -12.22 -5.49
N GLY A 69 -19.84 -11.28 -6.00
CA GLY A 69 -18.97 -11.50 -7.14
C GLY A 69 -17.84 -12.51 -6.89
N LEU A 70 -17.48 -12.77 -5.63
CA LEU A 70 -16.46 -13.77 -5.28
C LEU A 70 -17.01 -15.20 -5.16
N VAL A 71 -18.34 -15.38 -5.04
CA VAL A 71 -18.97 -16.69 -4.78
C VAL A 71 -18.55 -17.74 -5.80
N ASP A 72 -18.69 -17.45 -7.10
CA ASP A 72 -18.33 -18.36 -8.18
C ASP A 72 -16.86 -18.82 -8.14
N THR A 73 -15.96 -17.96 -7.62
CA THR A 73 -14.54 -18.27 -7.51
C THR A 73 -14.26 -19.13 -6.28
N LEU A 74 -14.91 -18.81 -5.16
CA LEU A 74 -14.71 -19.52 -3.89
C LEU A 74 -15.35 -20.91 -3.90
N GLU A 75 -16.51 -21.08 -4.54
CA GLU A 75 -17.20 -22.38 -4.65
C GLU A 75 -16.45 -23.39 -5.54
N LYS A 76 -15.67 -22.92 -6.52
CA LYS A 76 -14.92 -23.76 -7.45
C LYS A 76 -13.51 -24.11 -6.97
N THR A 77 -13.10 -23.57 -5.82
CA THR A 77 -11.82 -23.90 -5.21
C THR A 77 -12.06 -25.09 -4.26
N PRO A 78 -11.46 -26.28 -4.52
CA PRO A 78 -11.67 -27.48 -3.69
C PRO A 78 -11.07 -27.37 -2.30
#